data_AF-A0A8B6DKT2-F1
#
_entry.id   AF-A0A8B6DKT2-F1
#
_cell.length_a   1.000
_cell.length_b   1.000
_cell.length_c   1.000
_cell.angle_alpha   90.00
_cell.angle_beta   90.00
_cell.angle_gamma   90.00
#
_symmetry.space_group_name_H-M   'P 1'
#
loop_
_entity.id
_entity.type
_entity.pdbx_description
1 polymer ?
#
loop_
_entity_poly.entity_id
_entity_poly.type
_entity_poly.pdbx_seq_one_letter_code
_entity_poly.pdbx_strand_id
1 'polypeptide(L)'
;MTCDDEVKLENCIGILLGPNSLNLVRFLTSTQKSEAFNRALSRCNPKNVSFPRNFPGRAHAAVHMINHRFANSALLLTEQLGVKITAPKVIRKLKQRDRRQLYIYKHKRSHVAKLQRAKSRNRRYRLHALIHYSQPAFYSKGIADPHYDKNCVNKNVVTNDHAYQSHPKRHPKIH
;
A
#
# COMPACT_ATOMS: atom_id res chain seq x y z
N MET A 1 -30.59 24.35 -10.69
CA MET A 1 -30.87 23.23 -9.76
C MET A 1 -32.36 23.10 -9.69
N THR A 2 -32.90 21.90 -9.91
CA THR A 2 -34.33 21.66 -9.68
C THR A 2 -34.54 21.26 -8.22
N CYS A 3 -35.72 21.51 -7.66
CA CYS A 3 -36.06 21.15 -6.28
C CYS A 3 -35.87 19.64 -6.03
N ASP A 4 -36.03 18.84 -7.09
CA ASP A 4 -35.79 17.41 -7.10
C ASP A 4 -34.30 17.02 -6.93
N ASP A 5 -33.39 17.87 -7.40
CA ASP A 5 -31.94 17.71 -7.20
C ASP A 5 -31.53 18.04 -5.75
N GLU A 6 -32.18 19.02 -5.13
CA GLU A 6 -31.94 19.40 -3.73
C GLU A 6 -32.32 18.26 -2.79
N VAL A 7 -33.49 17.64 -3.00
CA VAL A 7 -33.95 16.50 -2.21
C VAL A 7 -33.02 15.29 -2.40
N LYS A 8 -32.54 15.03 -3.62
CA LYS A 8 -31.56 13.96 -3.87
C LYS A 8 -30.21 14.25 -3.20
N LEU A 9 -29.78 15.51 -3.18
CA LEU A 9 -28.55 15.92 -2.52
C LEU A 9 -28.67 15.79 -1.00
N GLU A 10 -29.78 16.23 -0.40
CA GLU A 10 -30.05 16.06 1.04
C GLU A 10 -30.12 14.59 1.44
N ASN A 11 -30.74 13.74 0.63
CA ASN A 11 -30.74 12.30 0.87
C ASN A 11 -29.33 11.69 0.79
N CYS A 12 -28.52 12.10 -0.20
CA CYS A 12 -27.12 11.67 -0.29
C CYS A 12 -26.29 12.12 0.92
N ILE A 13 -26.50 13.36 1.37
CA ILE A 13 -25.86 13.92 2.57
C ILE A 13 -26.33 13.15 3.81
N GLY A 14 -27.62 12.85 3.94
CA GLY A 14 -28.17 12.06 5.05
C GLY A 14 -27.60 10.64 5.11
N ILE A 15 -27.36 10.01 3.96
CA ILE A 15 -26.73 8.68 3.88
C ILE A 15 -25.26 8.72 4.29
N LEU A 16 -24.51 9.78 4.00
CA LEU A 16 -23.07 9.86 4.26
C LEU A 16 -22.71 10.52 5.61
N LEU A 17 -23.43 11.60 5.95
CA LEU A 17 -23.16 12.50 7.07
C LEU A 17 -24.31 12.56 8.08
N GLY A 18 -25.38 11.78 7.87
CA GLY A 18 -26.47 11.69 8.83
C GLY A 18 -26.03 11.05 10.16
N PRO A 19 -26.76 11.30 11.25
CA PRO A 19 -26.39 10.86 12.60
C PRO A 19 -26.23 9.34 12.72
N ASN A 20 -27.02 8.56 11.99
CA ASN A 20 -26.92 7.10 11.96
C ASN A 20 -25.62 6.64 11.28
N SER A 21 -25.29 7.24 10.12
CA SER A 21 -24.07 6.94 9.38
C SER A 21 -22.83 7.43 10.13
N LEU A 22 -22.89 8.57 10.80
CA LEU A 22 -21.81 9.05 11.66
C LEU A 22 -21.57 8.10 12.84
N ASN A 23 -22.60 7.46 13.39
CA ASN A 23 -22.41 6.42 14.42
C ASN A 23 -21.74 5.15 13.87
N LEU A 24 -22.09 4.73 12.65
CA LEU A 24 -21.46 3.60 11.97
C LEU A 24 -20.01 3.91 11.54
N VAL A 25 -19.75 5.13 11.11
CA VAL A 25 -18.44 5.62 10.65
C VAL A 25 -17.62 6.20 11.82
N ARG A 26 -18.18 6.29 13.03
CA ARG A 26 -17.55 6.88 14.24
C ARG A 26 -16.18 6.27 14.55
N PHE A 27 -16.03 4.98 14.27
CA PHE A 27 -14.78 4.25 14.49
C PHE A 27 -13.87 4.21 13.26
N LEU A 28 -14.31 4.78 12.13
CA LEU A 28 -13.65 4.81 10.83
C LEU A 28 -13.18 3.40 10.43
N THR A 29 -14.04 2.39 10.60
CA THR A 29 -13.85 1.06 10.02
C THR A 29 -14.09 1.12 8.53
N SER A 30 -13.30 1.93 7.82
CA SER A 30 -13.19 1.78 6.37
C SER A 30 -12.73 0.34 6.10
N THR A 31 -13.15 -0.23 4.98
CA THR A 31 -12.68 -1.55 4.51
C THR A 31 -11.15 -1.66 4.58
N GLN A 32 -10.45 -0.54 4.37
CA GLN A 32 -9.00 -0.47 4.50
C GLN A 32 -8.49 -0.65 5.93
N LYS A 33 -9.20 -0.14 6.95
CA LYS A 33 -8.83 -0.33 8.36
C LYS A 33 -9.11 -1.76 8.82
N SER A 34 -10.25 -2.34 8.46
CA SER A 34 -10.55 -3.74 8.79
C SER A 34 -9.57 -4.68 8.08
N GLU A 35 -9.23 -4.42 6.83
CA GLU A 35 -8.20 -5.17 6.11
C GLU A 35 -6.80 -4.99 6.74
N ALA A 36 -6.43 -3.77 7.13
CA ALA A 36 -5.17 -3.51 7.82
C ALA A 36 -5.09 -4.25 9.17
N PHE A 37 -6.20 -4.29 9.92
CA PHE A 37 -6.31 -5.07 11.15
C PHE A 37 -6.19 -6.56 10.87
N ASN A 38 -6.93 -7.12 9.92
CA ASN A 38 -6.87 -8.54 9.56
C ASN A 38 -5.46 -8.94 9.12
N ARG A 39 -4.77 -8.10 8.34
CA ARG A 39 -3.36 -8.30 7.96
C ARG A 39 -2.41 -8.25 9.15
N ALA A 40 -2.70 -7.47 10.18
CA ALA A 40 -1.90 -7.41 11.40
C ALA A 40 -2.18 -8.60 12.32
N LEU A 41 -3.45 -8.96 12.51
CA LEU A 41 -3.88 -10.13 13.26
C LEU A 41 -3.27 -11.41 12.66
N SER A 42 -3.29 -11.57 11.33
CA SER A 42 -2.65 -12.69 10.63
C SER A 42 -1.13 -12.73 10.80
N ARG A 43 -0.47 -11.58 11.05
CA ARG A 43 0.97 -11.54 11.38
C ARG A 43 1.25 -11.92 12.83
N CYS A 44 0.34 -11.60 13.74
CA CYS A 44 0.48 -11.88 15.17
C CYS A 44 -0.02 -13.28 15.55
N ASN A 45 -0.87 -13.91 14.72
CA ASN A 45 -1.42 -15.23 14.96
C ASN A 45 -0.72 -16.29 14.09
N PRO A 46 -0.24 -17.40 14.66
CA PRO A 46 0.29 -18.51 13.87
C PRO A 46 -0.83 -19.12 13.01
N LYS A 47 -0.53 -19.38 11.73
CA LYS A 47 -1.52 -19.87 10.76
C LYS A 47 -1.87 -21.35 10.92
N ASN A 48 -0.99 -22.10 11.58
CA ASN A 48 -1.04 -23.56 11.61
C ASN A 48 -1.56 -24.11 12.94
N VAL A 49 -1.91 -23.24 13.90
CA VAL A 49 -2.31 -23.68 15.25
C VAL A 49 -3.44 -22.79 15.77
N SER A 50 -4.54 -23.44 16.14
CA SER A 50 -5.66 -22.81 16.84
C SER A 50 -5.26 -22.58 18.30
N PHE A 51 -4.99 -21.33 18.69
CA PHE A 51 -4.70 -20.95 20.09
C PHE A 51 -5.86 -20.14 20.70
N PRO A 52 -7.01 -20.76 21.01
CA PRO A 52 -8.17 -20.02 21.54
C PRO A 52 -7.85 -19.28 22.85
N ARG A 53 -7.04 -19.90 23.73
CA ARG A 53 -6.66 -19.32 25.03
C ARG A 53 -5.87 -18.00 24.91
N ASN A 54 -5.01 -17.87 23.90
CA ASN A 54 -4.11 -16.73 23.74
C ASN A 54 -4.53 -15.77 22.61
N PHE A 55 -5.57 -16.13 21.86
CA PHE A 55 -6.07 -15.34 20.74
C PHE A 55 -6.51 -13.92 21.17
N PRO A 56 -7.29 -13.74 22.25
CA PRO A 56 -7.72 -12.40 22.68
C PRO A 56 -6.52 -11.47 22.93
N GLY A 57 -5.52 -11.95 23.69
CA GLY A 57 -4.30 -11.18 23.97
C GLY A 57 -3.53 -10.79 22.70
N ARG A 58 -3.42 -11.71 21.73
CA ARG A 58 -2.79 -11.43 20.42
C ARG A 58 -3.58 -10.43 19.60
N ALA A 59 -4.92 -10.50 19.63
CA ALA A 59 -5.78 -9.55 18.94
C ALA A 59 -5.64 -8.14 19.54
N HIS A 60 -5.69 -8.00 20.87
CA HIS A 60 -5.48 -6.72 21.54
C HIS A 60 -4.08 -6.15 21.29
N ALA A 61 -3.04 -6.99 21.34
CA ALA A 61 -1.68 -6.59 21.00
C ALA A 61 -1.56 -6.09 19.54
N ALA A 62 -2.24 -6.76 18.60
CA ALA A 62 -2.27 -6.34 17.19
C ALA A 62 -2.96 -4.97 17.01
N VAL A 63 -4.09 -4.74 17.68
CA VAL A 63 -4.78 -3.43 17.69
C VAL A 63 -3.86 -2.34 18.24
N HIS A 64 -3.27 -2.59 19.41
CA HIS A 64 -2.40 -1.64 20.09
C HIS A 64 -1.19 -1.25 19.21
N MET A 65 -0.55 -2.25 18.58
CA MET A 65 0.57 -2.05 17.66
C MET A 65 0.20 -1.22 16.43
N ILE A 66 -0.99 -1.41 15.85
CA ILE A 66 -1.43 -0.64 14.67
C ILE A 66 -1.62 0.83 15.05
N ASN A 67 -2.21 1.11 16.21
CA ASN A 67 -2.50 2.47 16.66
C ASN A 67 -1.23 3.21 17.12
N HIS A 68 -0.31 2.52 17.80
CA HIS A 68 0.86 3.15 18.43
C HIS A 68 2.17 2.95 17.68
N ARG A 69 2.20 2.13 16.62
CA ARG A 69 3.42 1.67 15.92
C ARG A 69 4.26 0.74 16.79
N PHE A 70 5.16 -0.02 16.17
CA PHE A 70 5.82 -1.14 16.82
C PHE A 70 6.69 -0.71 18.01
N ALA A 71 7.53 0.31 17.87
CA ALA A 71 8.45 0.71 18.94
C ALA A 71 7.71 1.29 20.15
N ASN A 72 6.77 2.21 19.93
CA ASN A 72 6.04 2.82 21.03
C ASN A 72 5.10 1.81 21.69
N SER A 73 4.45 0.94 20.91
CA SER A 73 3.63 -0.14 21.45
C SER A 73 4.42 -1.02 22.41
N ALA A 74 5.63 -1.43 22.03
CA ALA A 74 6.49 -2.25 22.89
C ALA A 74 6.89 -1.50 24.16
N LEU A 75 7.38 -0.26 24.03
CA LEU A 75 7.83 0.55 25.17
C LEU A 75 6.71 0.81 26.18
N LEU A 76 5.52 1.21 25.70
CA LEU A 76 4.36 1.47 26.54
C LEU A 76 3.90 0.21 27.26
N LEU A 77 3.77 -0.93 26.56
CA LEU A 77 3.36 -2.19 27.19
C LEU A 77 4.36 -2.63 28.27
N THR A 78 5.66 -2.51 28.00
CA THR A 78 6.68 -2.89 29.00
C THR A 78 6.70 -1.96 30.21
N GLU A 79 6.45 -0.67 30.00
CA GLU A 79 6.32 0.31 31.09
C GLU A 79 5.10 0.04 31.95
N GLN A 80 3.95 -0.27 31.36
CA GLN A 80 2.73 -0.63 32.09
C GLN A 80 2.84 -1.95 32.86
N LEU A 81 3.67 -2.88 32.39
CA LEU A 81 3.98 -4.12 33.10
C LEU A 81 5.03 -3.92 34.22
N GLY A 82 5.51 -2.69 34.45
CA GLY A 82 6.56 -2.40 35.43
C GLY A 82 7.97 -2.81 34.98
N VAL A 83 8.13 -3.34 33.77
CA VAL A 83 9.42 -3.83 33.24
C VAL A 83 9.95 -2.82 32.24
N LYS A 84 10.46 -1.68 32.72
CA LYS A 84 11.02 -0.66 31.82
C LYS A 84 12.25 -1.16 31.09
N ILE A 85 12.26 -1.07 29.76
CA ILE A 85 13.46 -1.34 28.95
C ILE A 85 14.50 -0.27 29.25
N THR A 86 15.54 -0.60 30.01
CA THR A 86 16.63 0.33 30.38
C THR A 86 17.76 0.35 29.36
N ALA A 87 17.94 -0.71 28.57
CA ALA A 87 19.04 -0.84 27.62
C ALA A 87 18.94 0.17 26.45
N PRO A 88 19.81 1.19 26.37
CA PRO A 88 19.68 2.26 25.37
C PRO A 88 19.88 1.75 23.93
N LYS A 89 20.72 0.72 23.76
CA LYS A 89 20.94 0.05 22.47
C LYS A 89 19.64 -0.56 21.93
N VAL A 90 18.83 -1.18 22.79
CA VAL A 90 17.55 -1.81 22.42
C VAL A 90 16.55 -0.75 22.01
N ILE A 91 16.37 0.30 22.83
CA ILE A 91 15.47 1.42 22.53
C ILE A 91 15.83 2.05 21.18
N ARG A 92 17.12 2.28 20.93
CA ARG A 92 17.61 2.82 19.66
C ARG A 92 17.24 1.92 18.47
N LYS A 93 17.40 0.60 18.60
CA LYS A 93 17.05 -0.36 17.54
C LYS A 93 15.54 -0.41 17.28
N LEU A 94 14.71 -0.36 18.34
CA LEU A 94 13.25 -0.27 18.21
C LEU A 94 12.86 0.99 17.42
N LYS A 95 13.35 2.17 17.84
CA LYS A 95 13.09 3.43 17.14
C LYS A 95 13.62 3.43 15.70
N GLN A 96 14.79 2.83 15.46
CA GLN A 96 15.36 2.71 14.11
C GLN A 96 14.43 1.90 13.18
N ARG A 97 13.84 0.81 13.69
CA ARG A 97 12.90 -0.02 12.93
C ARG A 97 11.65 0.78 12.52
N ASP A 98 11.09 1.56 13.45
CA ASP A 98 9.93 2.41 13.17
C ASP A 98 10.24 3.53 12.17
N ARG A 99 11.41 4.18 12.30
CA ARG A 99 11.88 5.18 11.34
C ARG A 99 12.02 4.59 9.94
N ARG A 100 12.60 3.39 9.82
CA ARG A 100 12.72 2.68 8.54
C ARG A 100 11.35 2.37 7.94
N GLN A 101 10.41 1.88 8.75
CA GLN A 101 9.04 1.65 8.28
C GLN A 101 8.36 2.94 7.81
N LEU A 102 8.52 4.03 8.55
CA LEU A 102 7.98 5.35 8.16
C LEU A 102 8.59 5.83 6.84
N TYR A 103 9.90 5.70 6.69
CA TYR A 103 10.62 6.06 5.47
C TYR A 103 10.06 5.27 4.27
N ILE A 104 9.95 3.95 4.40
CA ILE A 104 9.40 3.09 3.35
C ILE A 104 7.96 3.49 3.01
N TYR A 105 7.13 3.75 4.03
CA TYR A 105 5.76 4.17 3.86
C TYR A 105 5.65 5.50 3.09
N LYS A 106 6.41 6.52 3.51
CA LYS A 106 6.47 7.83 2.84
C LYS A 106 6.98 7.70 1.42
N HIS A 107 8.09 6.99 1.23
CA HIS A 107 8.67 6.74 -0.09
C HIS A 107 7.67 6.05 -1.03
N LYS A 108 6.97 5.00 -0.57
CA LYS A 108 5.94 4.31 -1.36
C LYS A 108 4.75 5.21 -1.74
N ARG A 109 4.45 6.26 -0.98
CA ARG A 109 3.38 7.21 -1.32
C ARG A 109 3.85 8.33 -2.24
N SER A 110 5.16 8.59 -2.32
CA SER A 110 5.73 9.62 -3.18
C SER A 110 5.37 9.44 -4.66
N HIS A 111 5.19 10.57 -5.36
CA HIS A 111 4.88 10.57 -6.79
C HIS A 111 5.97 9.87 -7.60
N VAL A 112 7.24 10.16 -7.30
CA VAL A 112 8.41 9.55 -7.93
C VAL A 112 8.37 8.02 -7.83
N ALA A 113 8.11 7.46 -6.64
CA ALA A 113 8.02 6.01 -6.48
C ALA A 113 6.80 5.39 -7.21
N LYS A 114 5.70 6.14 -7.36
CA LYS A 114 4.55 5.71 -8.18
C LYS A 114 4.92 5.66 -9.66
N LEU A 115 5.54 6.71 -10.19
CA LEU A 115 6.01 6.77 -11.58
C LEU A 115 7.02 5.66 -11.89
N GLN A 116 8.02 5.46 -11.02
CA GLN A 116 9.00 4.39 -11.19
C GLN A 116 8.36 3.00 -11.21
N ARG A 117 7.36 2.75 -10.36
CA ARG A 117 6.61 1.48 -10.39
C ARG A 117 5.82 1.30 -11.67
N ALA A 118 5.18 2.35 -12.18
CA ALA A 118 4.47 2.30 -13.46
C ALA A 118 5.44 2.01 -14.62
N LYS A 119 6.58 2.72 -14.69
CA LYS A 119 7.63 2.48 -15.69
C LYS A 119 8.17 1.04 -15.62
N SER A 120 8.47 0.56 -14.42
CA SER A 120 8.96 -0.80 -14.18
C SER A 120 7.93 -1.88 -14.54
N ARG A 121 6.63 -1.59 -14.35
CA ARG A 121 5.52 -2.47 -14.74
C ARG A 121 5.38 -2.53 -16.27
N ASN A 122 5.38 -1.38 -16.94
CA ASN A 122 5.31 -1.31 -18.40
C ASN A 122 6.48 -2.02 -19.07
N ARG A 123 7.70 -1.86 -18.53
CA ARG A 123 8.88 -2.60 -19.01
C ARG A 123 8.67 -4.10 -18.90
N ARG A 124 8.17 -4.59 -17.76
CA ARG A 124 7.90 -6.02 -17.56
C ARG A 124 6.84 -6.56 -18.53
N TYR A 125 5.76 -5.82 -18.76
CA TYR A 125 4.75 -6.24 -19.74
C TYR A 125 5.27 -6.25 -21.17
N ARG A 126 6.10 -5.27 -21.56
CA ARG A 126 6.75 -5.27 -22.88
C ARG A 126 7.66 -6.48 -23.04
N LEU A 127 8.51 -6.77 -22.05
CA LEU A 127 9.39 -7.94 -22.08
C LEU A 127 8.58 -9.25 -22.11
N HIS A 128 7.56 -9.37 -21.28
CA HIS A 128 6.66 -10.53 -21.29
C HIS A 128 5.99 -10.70 -22.66
N ALA A 129 5.48 -9.61 -23.25
CA ALA A 129 4.85 -9.66 -24.57
C ALA A 129 5.85 -10.09 -25.66
N LEU A 130 7.07 -9.55 -25.64
CA LEU A 130 8.12 -9.97 -26.56
C LEU A 130 8.44 -11.46 -26.37
N ILE A 131 8.70 -11.92 -25.15
CA ILE A 131 9.09 -13.30 -24.87
C ILE A 131 7.95 -14.29 -25.24
N HIS A 132 6.71 -13.97 -24.89
CA HIS A 132 5.58 -14.90 -25.05
C HIS A 132 4.86 -14.83 -26.40
N TYR A 133 4.94 -13.72 -27.14
CA TYR A 133 4.29 -13.58 -28.45
C TYR A 133 5.26 -13.65 -29.64
N SER A 134 6.59 -13.57 -29.45
CA SER A 134 7.57 -13.67 -30.55
C SER A 134 8.33 -14.99 -30.64
N GLN A 135 8.25 -15.84 -29.62
CA GLN A 135 8.91 -17.16 -29.58
C GLN A 135 7.86 -18.25 -29.29
N PRO A 136 7.95 -19.44 -29.91
CA PRO A 136 7.12 -20.58 -29.53
C PRO A 136 7.31 -20.86 -28.04
N ALA A 137 6.20 -21.11 -27.34
CA ALA A 137 6.10 -21.05 -25.88
C ALA A 137 7.03 -22.04 -25.14
N PHE A 138 8.29 -21.67 -24.92
CA PHE A 138 9.13 -22.30 -23.91
C PHE A 138 8.92 -21.54 -22.58
N TYR A 139 8.08 -22.11 -21.72
CA TYR A 139 7.87 -21.60 -20.37
C TYR A 139 9.20 -21.61 -19.59
N SER A 140 9.78 -20.43 -19.38
CA SER A 140 10.93 -20.21 -18.51
C SER A 140 10.43 -19.69 -17.16
N LYS A 141 10.74 -20.38 -16.06
CA LYS A 141 10.48 -19.86 -14.71
C LYS A 141 11.37 -18.64 -14.49
N GLY A 142 10.80 -17.48 -14.17
CA GLY A 142 11.49 -16.18 -13.99
C GLY A 142 12.58 -16.09 -12.89
N ILE A 143 13.07 -17.24 -12.41
CA ILE A 143 14.35 -17.40 -11.69
C ILE A 143 15.53 -17.39 -12.69
N ALA A 144 15.31 -17.80 -13.93
CA ALA A 144 16.32 -17.82 -15.00
C ALA A 144 16.39 -16.50 -15.80
N ASP A 145 15.52 -15.53 -15.50
CA ASP A 145 15.58 -14.22 -16.15
C ASP A 145 16.87 -13.50 -15.71
N PRO A 146 17.67 -12.97 -16.65
CA PRO A 146 18.87 -12.23 -16.29
C PRO A 146 18.50 -11.06 -15.38
N HIS A 147 19.14 -10.99 -14.21
CA HIS A 147 18.92 -9.91 -13.26
C HIS A 147 19.14 -8.56 -13.96
N TYR A 148 18.17 -7.66 -13.81
CA TYR A 148 18.29 -6.30 -14.33
C TYR A 148 19.47 -5.60 -13.66
N ASP A 149 20.59 -5.51 -14.38
CA ASP A 149 21.73 -4.69 -13.99
C ASP A 149 21.37 -3.21 -14.17
N LYS A 150 21.50 -2.44 -13.09
CA LYS A 150 21.23 -0.99 -13.13
C LYS A 150 22.38 -0.21 -13.78
N ASN A 151 23.54 -0.84 -13.95
CA ASN A 151 24.76 -0.21 -14.45
C ASN A 151 24.90 -0.35 -15.98
N CYS A 152 24.14 -1.23 -16.64
CA CYS A 152 24.17 -1.41 -18.09
C CYS A 152 23.32 -0.40 -18.87
N VAL A 153 22.78 0.64 -18.20
CA VAL A 153 22.10 1.75 -18.89
C VAL A 153 23.17 2.61 -19.54
N ASN A 154 23.41 2.35 -20.82
CA ASN A 154 24.27 3.16 -21.66
C ASN A 154 23.68 4.58 -21.71
N LYS A 155 24.31 5.53 -21.00
CA LYS A 155 23.82 6.92 -20.85
C LYS A 155 23.77 7.69 -22.18
N ASN A 156 24.33 7.11 -23.25
CA ASN A 156 24.43 7.71 -24.58
C ASN A 156 23.39 7.19 -25.58
N VAL A 157 22.45 6.32 -25.16
CA VAL A 157 21.31 6.00 -26.03
C VAL A 157 20.30 7.13 -25.89
N VAL A 158 20.33 8.05 -26.86
CA VAL A 158 19.19 8.91 -27.18
C VAL A 158 18.03 7.99 -27.50
N THR A 159 17.22 7.68 -26.50
CA THR A 159 15.90 7.11 -26.75
C THR A 159 15.12 8.22 -27.43
N ASN A 160 14.85 8.06 -28.72
CA ASN A 160 13.75 8.75 -29.38
C ASN A 160 12.50 8.43 -28.56
N ASP A 161 12.18 9.30 -27.61
CA ASP A 161 10.93 9.28 -26.89
C ASP A 161 9.85 9.50 -27.95
N HIS A 162 9.26 8.40 -28.42
CA HIS A 162 7.96 8.45 -29.10
C HIS A 162 6.94 8.92 -28.06
N ALA A 163 6.88 10.23 -27.88
CA ALA A 163 5.82 10.93 -27.22
C ALA A 163 4.56 10.65 -28.02
N TYR A 164 3.73 9.71 -27.55
CA TYR A 164 2.33 9.69 -27.92
C TYR A 164 1.67 10.91 -27.24
N GLN A 165 1.85 12.08 -27.86
CA GLN A 165 0.96 13.21 -27.67
C GLN A 165 -0.38 12.83 -28.29
N SER A 166 -1.39 12.65 -27.45
CA SER A 166 -2.77 12.55 -27.87
C SER A 166 -3.22 13.91 -28.41
N HIS A 167 -3.19 14.10 -29.73
CA HIS A 167 -3.90 15.20 -30.36
C HIS A 167 -5.38 14.84 -30.57
N PRO A 168 -6.33 15.71 -30.22
CA PRO A 168 -7.74 15.53 -30.57
C PRO A 168 -7.93 15.81 -32.07
N LYS A 169 -8.52 14.85 -32.79
CA LYS A 169 -8.84 14.97 -34.21
C LYS A 169 -9.86 16.10 -34.42
N ARG A 170 -9.50 17.14 -35.17
CA ARG A 170 -10.47 18.09 -35.75
C ARG A 170 -10.91 17.55 -37.12
N HIS A 171 -12.22 17.40 -37.30
CA HIS A 171 -12.83 17.02 -38.57
C HIS A 171 -12.67 18.14 -39.61
N PRO A 172 -12.48 17.83 -40.90
CA PRO A 172 -12.46 18.84 -41.95
C PRO A 172 -13.89 19.34 -42.23
N LYS A 173 -14.05 20.66 -42.29
CA LYS A 173 -15.26 21.30 -42.83
C LYS A 173 -15.19 21.23 -44.35
N ILE A 174 -16.26 20.70 -44.94
CA ILE A 174 -16.51 20.69 -46.38
C ILE A 174 -17.13 22.03 -46.74
N HIS A 175 -16.51 22.76 -47.67
CA HIS A 175 -17.17 23.76 -48.52
C HIS A 175 -16.57 23.64 -49.91
#